data_AF-A0A951I4I9-F1
#
_entry.id   AF-A0A951I4I9-F1
#
_cell.length_a   1.000
_cell.length_b   1.000
_cell.length_c   1.000
_cell.angle_alpha   90.00
_cell.angle_beta   90.00
_cell.angle_gamma   90.00
#
_symmetry.space_group_name_H-M   'P 1'
#
loop_
_entity.id
_entity.type
_entity.pdbx_description
1 polymer ?
#
loop_
_entity_poly.entity_id
_entity_poly.type
_entity_poly.pdbx_seq_one_letter_code
_entity_poly.pdbx_strand_id
1 'polypeptide(L)'
;MVAVLITSFLLLAIISFAIYRWQQVSSGEGANRALPPAPPDFKGLFAAAAEEEQSRLEAAQAAEELAERKRALLSRAEAGDRHALLEAHESGDAALYEEALNALVRQAANGKQVFALASYIARQEGLTVNLSLAEAFAENWKNAPDRRTTAELLHVAALAGDATVYQRAIETLLLYWREQRLPDMSAAELTQLIESEYWLLPSHARSSGAGFLLKREIASARRQLQQ
;
A
#
# COMPACT_ATOMS: atom_id res chain seq x y z
N MET A 1 -26.75 -5.91 -31.96
CA MET A 1 -26.98 -4.45 -32.11
C MET A 1 -26.11 -3.59 -31.18
N VAL A 2 -25.84 -4.00 -29.92
CA VAL A 2 -25.02 -3.24 -28.96
C VAL A 2 -23.55 -3.08 -29.39
N ALA A 3 -22.93 -4.11 -29.97
CA ALA A 3 -21.53 -4.05 -30.41
C ALA A 3 -21.28 -2.99 -31.52
N VAL A 4 -22.26 -2.75 -32.39
CA VAL A 4 -22.17 -1.75 -33.47
C VAL A 4 -22.27 -0.32 -32.90
N LEU A 5 -23.02 -0.14 -31.82
CA LEU A 5 -23.14 1.14 -31.11
C LEU A 5 -21.83 1.51 -30.41
N ILE A 6 -21.18 0.55 -29.76
CA ILE A 6 -19.91 0.78 -29.05
C ILE A 6 -18.78 1.12 -30.03
N THR A 7 -18.68 0.39 -31.15
CA THR A 7 -17.63 0.67 -32.16
C THR A 7 -17.85 2.01 -32.87
N SER A 8 -19.11 2.39 -33.11
CA SER A 8 -19.44 3.70 -33.69
C SER A 8 -19.08 4.86 -32.76
N PHE A 9 -19.33 4.72 -31.45
CA PHE A 9 -19.00 5.74 -30.47
C PHE A 9 -17.47 5.93 -30.33
N LEU A 10 -16.73 4.83 -30.36
CA LEU A 10 -15.26 4.84 -30.24
C LEU A 10 -14.62 5.50 -31.48
N LEU A 11 -15.16 5.25 -32.69
CA LEU A 11 -14.73 5.93 -33.91
C LEU A 11 -14.97 7.44 -33.86
N LEU A 12 -16.14 7.88 -33.38
CA LEU A 12 -16.45 9.30 -33.25
C LEU A 12 -15.56 10.01 -32.22
N ALA A 13 -15.22 9.34 -31.12
CA ALA A 13 -14.30 9.87 -30.12
C ALA A 13 -12.89 10.08 -30.68
N ILE A 14 -12.37 9.12 -31.46
CA ILE A 14 -11.05 9.23 -32.09
C ILE A 14 -11.02 10.38 -33.11
N ILE A 15 -12.05 10.51 -33.95
CA ILE A 15 -12.14 11.59 -34.95
C ILE A 15 -12.22 12.96 -34.26
N SER A 16 -13.02 13.09 -33.21
CA SER A 16 -13.16 14.33 -32.44
C SER A 16 -11.83 14.72 -31.77
N PHE A 17 -11.10 13.75 -31.23
CA PHE A 17 -9.79 13.97 -30.62
C PHE A 17 -8.72 14.38 -31.65
N ALA A 18 -8.74 13.79 -32.85
CA ALA A 18 -7.84 14.16 -33.94
C ALA A 18 -8.08 15.61 -34.43
N ILE A 19 -9.34 16.01 -34.56
CA ILE A 19 -9.71 17.39 -34.94
C ILE A 19 -9.26 18.39 -33.85
N TYR A 20 -9.48 18.05 -32.58
CA TYR A 20 -9.07 18.88 -31.44
C TYR A 20 -7.54 19.11 -31.42
N ARG A 21 -6.76 18.04 -31.63
CA ARG A 21 -5.29 18.12 -31.73
C ARG A 21 -4.84 18.97 -32.91
N TRP A 22 -5.55 18.94 -34.03
CA TRP A 22 -5.20 19.71 -35.22
C TRP A 22 -5.49 21.21 -35.04
N GLN A 23 -6.57 21.57 -34.34
CA GLN A 23 -6.86 22.96 -33.98
C GLN A 23 -5.84 23.56 -33.00
N GLN A 24 -5.26 22.76 -32.10
CA GLN A 24 -4.18 23.24 -31.24
C GLN A 24 -2.88 23.58 -32.00
N VAL A 25 -2.61 22.91 -33.12
CA VAL A 25 -1.40 23.15 -33.92
C VAL A 25 -1.57 24.36 -34.86
N SER A 26 -2.78 24.62 -35.37
CA SER A 26 -3.03 25.74 -36.30
C SER A 26 -3.24 27.11 -35.62
N SER A 27 -3.30 27.16 -34.28
CA SER A 27 -3.35 28.44 -33.55
C SER A 27 -2.02 29.21 -33.54
N GLY A 28 -0.98 28.69 -34.21
CA GLY A 28 0.35 29.32 -34.31
C GLY A 28 0.62 30.13 -35.59
N GLU A 29 -0.24 30.09 -36.62
CA GLU A 29 0.02 30.71 -37.92
C GLU A 29 -0.94 31.88 -38.20
N GLY A 30 -0.78 32.96 -37.46
CA GLY A 30 -1.62 34.17 -37.63
C GLY A 30 -0.97 35.49 -37.22
N ALA A 31 0.35 35.54 -37.00
CA ALA A 31 1.02 36.75 -36.50
C ALA A 31 2.27 37.15 -37.29
N ASN A 32 2.21 37.15 -38.62
CA ASN A 32 3.19 37.87 -39.46
C ASN A 32 2.76 39.33 -39.66
N ARG A 33 2.67 40.07 -38.56
CA ARG A 33 2.83 41.53 -38.56
C ARG A 33 4.08 41.81 -37.73
N ALA A 34 5.12 42.29 -38.41
CA ALA A 34 6.40 42.64 -37.82
C ALA A 34 6.21 43.59 -36.63
N LEU A 35 6.25 43.03 -35.42
CA LEU A 35 6.51 43.78 -34.20
C LEU A 35 8.01 44.12 -34.18
N PRO A 36 8.41 45.29 -33.63
CA PRO A 36 9.82 45.61 -33.43
C PRO A 36 10.50 44.49 -32.64
N PRO A 37 11.81 44.23 -32.85
CA PRO A 37 12.53 43.22 -32.09
C PRO A 37 12.31 43.48 -30.61
N ALA A 38 11.91 42.45 -29.87
CA ALA A 38 11.77 42.55 -28.42
C ALA A 38 13.05 43.19 -27.85
N PRO A 39 12.94 44.16 -26.93
CA PRO A 39 14.12 44.72 -26.29
C PRO A 39 14.95 43.57 -25.71
N PRO A 40 16.30 43.64 -25.79
CA PRO A 40 17.14 42.61 -25.22
C PRO A 40 16.77 42.44 -23.75
N ASP A 41 16.63 41.19 -23.30
CA ASP A 41 16.25 40.85 -21.94
C ASP A 41 17.35 41.34 -20.98
N PHE A 42 17.18 42.55 -20.46
CA PHE A 42 18.13 43.17 -19.53
C PHE A 42 17.97 42.51 -18.17
N LYS A 43 18.53 41.30 -18.01
CA LYS A 43 18.75 40.72 -16.69
C LYS A 43 19.71 41.64 -15.93
N GLY A 44 19.17 42.42 -14.98
CA GLY A 44 19.99 43.21 -14.07
C GLY A 44 20.99 42.33 -13.34
N LEU A 45 22.14 42.88 -12.93
CA LEU A 45 23.22 42.14 -12.26
C LEU A 45 22.79 41.36 -11.00
N PHE A 46 21.59 41.62 -10.47
CA PHE A 46 21.00 40.95 -9.32
C PHE A 46 19.81 40.03 -9.65
N ALA A 47 19.42 39.90 -10.92
CA ALA A 47 18.27 39.09 -11.32
C ALA A 47 18.46 37.60 -10.97
N ALA A 48 19.67 37.07 -11.15
CA ALA A 48 19.99 35.69 -10.77
C ALA A 48 19.87 35.45 -9.25
N ALA A 49 20.35 36.40 -8.44
CA ALA A 49 20.25 36.30 -6.98
C ALA A 49 18.80 36.41 -6.47
N ALA A 50 17.98 37.24 -7.11
CA ALA A 50 16.56 37.36 -6.79
C ALA A 50 15.75 36.14 -7.25
N GLU A 51 16.05 35.58 -8.44
CA GLU A 51 15.47 34.32 -8.93
C GLU A 51 15.80 33.14 -8.00
N GLU A 52 17.05 33.05 -7.51
CA GLU A 52 17.47 32.04 -6.54
C GLU A 52 16.77 32.19 -5.19
N GLU A 53 16.66 33.41 -4.67
CA GLU A 53 15.99 33.66 -3.38
C GLU A 53 14.49 33.38 -3.47
N GLN A 54 13.84 33.78 -4.56
CA GLN A 54 12.43 33.47 -4.81
C GLN A 54 12.20 31.95 -4.91
N SER A 55 13.07 31.23 -5.62
CA SER A 55 12.99 29.77 -5.71
C SER A 55 13.17 29.09 -4.34
N ARG A 56 14.05 29.61 -3.48
CA ARG A 56 14.21 29.11 -2.10
C ARG A 56 12.97 29.37 -1.25
N LEU A 57 12.36 30.54 -1.38
CA LEU A 57 11.13 30.88 -0.65
C LEU A 57 9.95 30.00 -1.09
N GLU A 58 9.78 29.77 -2.39
CA GLU A 58 8.75 28.88 -2.93
C GLU A 58 8.97 27.42 -2.49
N ALA A 59 10.22 26.95 -2.51
CA ALA A 59 10.56 25.61 -2.01
C ALA A 59 10.30 25.47 -0.51
N ALA A 60 10.58 26.51 0.28
CA ALA A 60 10.32 26.52 1.72
C ALA A 60 8.80 26.48 2.01
N GLN A 61 8.01 27.28 1.29
CA GLN A 61 6.54 27.28 1.41
C GLN A 61 5.95 25.92 1.01
N ALA A 62 6.38 25.35 -0.11
CA ALA A 62 5.92 24.03 -0.54
C ALA A 62 6.28 22.93 0.47
N ALA A 63 7.45 23.01 1.10
CA ALA A 63 7.86 22.08 2.15
C ALA A 63 7.01 22.23 3.42
N GLU A 64 6.66 23.46 3.79
CA GLU A 64 5.78 23.75 4.93
C GLU A 64 4.36 23.22 4.69
N GLU A 65 3.77 23.51 3.54
CA GLU A 65 2.45 22.98 3.17
C GLU A 65 2.41 21.45 3.17
N LEU A 66 3.46 20.81 2.67
CA LEU A 66 3.57 19.36 2.65
C LEU A 66 3.67 18.82 4.09
N ALA A 67 4.44 19.47 4.96
CA ALA A 67 4.55 19.09 6.36
C ALA A 67 3.20 19.24 7.11
N GLU A 68 2.45 20.31 6.84
CA GLU A 68 1.10 20.50 7.39
C GLU A 68 0.13 19.41 6.92
N ARG A 69 0.13 19.09 5.62
CA ARG A 69 -0.69 18.01 5.06
C ARG A 69 -0.37 16.66 5.72
N LYS A 70 0.93 16.36 5.91
CA LYS A 70 1.37 15.15 6.63
C LYS A 70 0.83 15.11 8.06
N ARG A 71 0.97 16.21 8.81
CA ARG A 71 0.45 16.31 10.19
C ARG A 71 -1.07 16.12 10.24
N ALA A 72 -1.81 16.75 9.32
CA ALA A 72 -3.26 16.62 9.26
C ALA A 72 -3.70 15.18 8.96
N LEU A 73 -3.00 14.50 8.05
CA LEU A 73 -3.25 13.10 7.73
C LEU A 73 -2.99 12.20 8.94
N LEU A 74 -1.86 12.37 9.61
CA LEU A 74 -1.53 11.57 10.79
C LEU A 74 -2.51 11.80 11.94
N SER A 75 -2.94 13.05 12.17
CA SER A 75 -3.95 13.36 13.18
C SER A 75 -5.29 12.68 12.89
N ARG A 76 -5.70 12.58 11.61
CA ARG A 76 -6.88 11.81 11.20
C ARG A 76 -6.70 10.31 11.43
N ALA A 77 -5.53 9.77 11.12
CA ALA A 77 -5.22 8.36 11.39
C ALA A 77 -5.27 8.05 12.90
N GLU A 78 -4.75 8.94 13.74
CA GLU A 78 -4.86 8.86 15.21
C GLU A 78 -6.31 8.93 15.70
N ALA A 79 -7.16 9.69 15.01
CA ALA A 79 -8.61 9.72 15.27
C ALA A 79 -9.34 8.44 14.80
N GLY A 80 -8.65 7.50 14.14
CA GLY A 80 -9.21 6.24 13.65
C GLY A 80 -9.74 6.30 12.20
N ASP A 81 -9.45 7.36 11.46
CA ASP A 81 -9.86 7.48 10.05
C ASP A 81 -9.01 6.56 9.15
N ARG A 82 -9.63 5.51 8.63
CA ARG A 82 -8.97 4.54 7.73
C ARG A 82 -8.73 5.10 6.33
N HIS A 83 -9.41 6.16 5.92
CA HIS A 83 -9.16 6.80 4.62
C HIS A 83 -7.81 7.52 4.60
N ALA A 84 -7.33 8.00 5.75
CA ALA A 84 -5.99 8.58 5.87
C ALA A 84 -4.89 7.59 5.41
N LEU A 85 -5.10 6.27 5.61
CA LEU A 85 -4.18 5.25 5.15
C LEU A 85 -4.09 5.15 3.62
N LEU A 86 -5.23 5.29 2.92
CA LEU A 86 -5.27 5.31 1.46
C LEU A 86 -4.58 6.56 0.92
N GLU A 87 -4.87 7.73 1.49
CA GLU A 87 -4.24 8.99 1.10
C GLU A 87 -2.71 8.95 1.28
N ALA A 88 -2.23 8.32 2.36
CA ALA A 88 -0.80 8.12 2.60
C ALA A 88 -0.17 7.14 1.60
N HIS A 89 -0.91 6.11 1.19
CA HIS A 89 -0.46 5.19 0.14
C HIS A 89 -0.37 5.90 -1.23
N GLU A 90 -1.39 6.69 -1.58
CA GLU A 90 -1.45 7.45 -2.83
C GLU A 90 -0.36 8.51 -2.94
N SER A 91 0.15 9.02 -1.82
CA SER A 91 1.28 9.96 -1.83
C SER A 91 2.61 9.31 -2.21
N GLY A 92 2.68 7.97 -2.23
CA GLY A 92 3.91 7.21 -2.52
C GLY A 92 4.99 7.31 -1.44
N ASP A 93 4.67 7.89 -0.28
CA ASP A 93 5.61 8.04 0.84
C ASP A 93 5.45 6.85 1.80
N ALA A 94 6.34 5.87 1.67
CA ALA A 94 6.31 4.65 2.46
C ALA A 94 6.40 4.93 3.98
N ALA A 95 7.15 5.96 4.39
CA ALA A 95 7.30 6.31 5.80
C ALA A 95 5.99 6.90 6.34
N LEU A 96 5.34 7.78 5.57
CA LEU A 96 4.04 8.34 5.95
C LEU A 96 2.96 7.25 6.05
N TYR A 97 2.94 6.31 5.11
CA TYR A 97 2.05 5.15 5.15
C TYR A 97 2.27 4.33 6.42
N GLU A 98 3.52 4.02 6.74
CA GLU A 98 3.88 3.24 7.91
C GLU A 98 3.50 3.95 9.21
N GLU A 99 3.75 5.26 9.32
CA GLU A 99 3.35 6.09 10.46
C GLU A 99 1.83 6.13 10.64
N ALA A 100 1.08 6.33 9.55
CA ALA A 100 -0.38 6.34 9.58
C ALA A 100 -0.95 4.98 10.00
N LEU A 101 -0.38 3.88 9.46
CA LEU A 101 -0.80 2.54 9.86
C LEU A 101 -0.50 2.27 11.34
N ASN A 102 0.69 2.61 11.81
CA ASN A 102 1.07 2.49 13.21
C ASN A 102 0.15 3.30 14.14
N ALA A 103 -0.26 4.50 13.74
CA ALA A 103 -1.24 5.30 14.48
C ALA A 103 -2.59 4.58 14.59
N LEU A 104 -3.09 4.01 13.49
CA LEU A 104 -4.34 3.23 13.48
C LEU A 104 -4.25 1.96 14.34
N VAL A 105 -3.10 1.27 14.35
CA VAL A 105 -2.88 0.10 15.22
C VAL A 105 -2.90 0.50 16.69
N ARG A 106 -2.21 1.60 17.07
CA ARG A 106 -2.22 2.09 18.46
C ARG A 106 -3.61 2.50 18.93
N GLN A 107 -4.41 3.07 18.04
CA GLN A 107 -5.78 3.46 18.34
C GLN A 107 -6.75 2.27 18.43
N ALA A 108 -6.40 1.11 17.85
CA ALA A 108 -7.22 -0.09 17.91
C ALA A 108 -7.19 -0.70 19.33
N ALA A 109 -8.20 -0.36 20.14
CA ALA A 109 -8.31 -0.74 21.55
C ALA A 109 -8.62 -2.22 21.80
N ASN A 110 -9.06 -2.97 20.78
CA ASN A 110 -9.41 -4.38 20.92
C ASN A 110 -9.19 -5.16 19.63
N GLY A 111 -9.17 -6.49 19.76
CA GLY A 111 -8.99 -7.40 18.64
C GLY A 111 -9.94 -7.11 17.49
N LYS A 112 -11.24 -6.86 17.73
CA LYS A 112 -12.21 -6.60 16.64
C LYS A 112 -11.80 -5.41 15.76
N GLN A 113 -11.22 -4.37 16.34
CA GLN A 113 -10.74 -3.21 15.58
C GLN A 113 -9.48 -3.56 14.77
N VAL A 114 -8.56 -4.32 15.35
CA VAL A 114 -7.37 -4.84 14.66
C VAL A 114 -7.77 -5.75 13.48
N PHE A 115 -8.71 -6.66 13.68
CA PHE A 115 -9.29 -7.51 12.63
C PHE A 115 -9.95 -6.68 11.53
N ALA A 116 -10.72 -5.65 11.89
CA ALA A 116 -11.38 -4.79 10.92
C ALA A 116 -10.38 -3.96 10.09
N LEU A 117 -9.26 -3.55 10.68
CA LEU A 117 -8.18 -2.85 10.00
C LEU A 117 -7.44 -3.78 9.04
N ALA A 118 -7.06 -4.98 9.49
CA ALA A 118 -6.46 -6.00 8.64
C ALA A 118 -7.37 -6.39 7.45
N SER A 119 -8.66 -6.60 7.72
CA SER A 119 -9.66 -6.89 6.68
C SER A 119 -9.84 -5.74 5.70
N TYR A 120 -9.72 -4.49 6.16
CA TYR A 120 -9.78 -3.33 5.30
C TYR A 120 -8.58 -3.29 4.35
N ILE A 121 -7.36 -3.51 4.86
CA ILE A 121 -6.13 -3.56 4.06
C ILE A 121 -6.19 -4.69 3.04
N ALA A 122 -6.59 -5.91 3.45
CA ALA A 122 -6.66 -7.07 2.56
C ALA A 122 -7.65 -6.91 1.40
N ARG A 123 -8.66 -6.03 1.53
CA ARG A 123 -9.64 -5.75 0.46
C ARG A 123 -9.20 -4.66 -0.51
N GLN A 124 -8.22 -3.84 -0.12
CA GLN A 124 -7.72 -2.75 -0.94
C GLN A 124 -6.49 -3.24 -1.71
N GLU A 125 -6.55 -3.12 -3.03
CA GLU A 125 -5.41 -3.50 -3.88
C GLU A 125 -4.21 -2.59 -3.61
N GLY A 126 -3.03 -3.20 -3.44
CA GLY A 126 -1.77 -2.46 -3.26
C GLY A 126 -1.43 -2.07 -1.82
N LEU A 127 -2.37 -2.15 -0.88
CA LEU A 127 -2.05 -1.93 0.53
C LEU A 127 -1.31 -3.13 1.13
N THR A 128 -0.28 -2.85 1.90
CA THR A 128 0.50 -3.87 2.62
C THR A 128 0.29 -3.75 4.12
N VAL A 129 0.34 -4.88 4.81
CA VAL A 129 0.35 -4.89 6.27
C VAL A 129 1.76 -4.53 6.74
N ASN A 130 1.90 -3.83 7.86
CA ASN A 130 3.20 -3.62 8.50
C ASN A 130 3.41 -4.60 9.67
N LEU A 131 4.63 -4.66 10.17
CA LEU A 131 5.01 -5.53 11.28
C LEU A 131 4.12 -5.31 12.52
N SER A 132 3.89 -4.06 12.91
CA SER A 132 3.10 -3.70 14.09
C SER A 132 1.67 -4.26 14.03
N LEU A 133 1.00 -4.17 12.88
CA LEU A 133 -0.35 -4.70 12.71
C LEU A 133 -0.35 -6.22 12.77
N ALA A 134 0.62 -6.88 12.13
CA ALA A 134 0.72 -8.34 12.14
C ALA A 134 0.97 -8.88 13.56
N GLU A 135 1.83 -8.22 14.34
CA GLU A 135 2.09 -8.58 15.75
C GLU A 135 0.86 -8.33 16.62
N ALA A 136 0.22 -7.16 16.51
CA ALA A 136 -1.02 -6.86 17.23
C ALA A 136 -2.13 -7.86 16.90
N PHE A 137 -2.22 -8.29 15.64
CA PHE A 137 -3.17 -9.31 15.22
C PHE A 137 -2.86 -10.68 15.85
N ALA A 138 -1.59 -11.10 15.81
CA ALA A 138 -1.15 -12.36 16.40
C ALA A 138 -1.41 -12.43 17.91
N GLU A 139 -1.15 -11.34 18.64
CA GLU A 139 -1.46 -11.28 20.08
C GLU A 139 -2.97 -11.36 20.35
N ASN A 140 -3.79 -10.71 19.53
CA ASN A 140 -5.24 -10.81 19.67
C ASN A 140 -5.76 -12.22 19.34
N TRP A 141 -5.21 -12.88 18.31
CA TRP A 141 -5.57 -14.24 17.93
C TRP A 141 -5.27 -15.26 19.04
N LYS A 142 -4.14 -15.13 19.76
CA LYS A 142 -3.76 -16.01 20.87
C LYS A 142 -4.82 -16.10 21.98
N ASN A 143 -5.63 -15.05 22.16
CA ASN A 143 -6.67 -15.00 23.19
C ASN A 143 -7.91 -15.83 22.84
N ALA A 144 -8.25 -15.90 21.55
CA ALA A 144 -9.44 -16.62 21.07
C ALA A 144 -9.14 -17.25 19.69
N PRO A 145 -8.28 -18.28 19.65
CA PRO A 145 -7.89 -18.94 18.42
C PRO A 145 -9.09 -19.74 17.88
N ASP A 146 -9.50 -19.43 16.66
CA ASP A 146 -10.52 -20.20 15.95
C ASP A 146 -10.10 -20.48 14.50
N ARG A 147 -10.84 -21.36 13.82
CA ARG A 147 -10.55 -21.76 12.43
C ARG A 147 -10.50 -20.58 11.46
N ARG A 148 -11.43 -19.61 11.58
CA ARG A 148 -11.54 -18.47 10.66
C ARG A 148 -10.39 -17.48 10.88
N THR A 149 -10.20 -17.10 12.13
CA THR A 149 -9.16 -16.17 12.58
C THR A 149 -7.76 -16.74 12.40
N THR A 150 -7.60 -18.06 12.33
CA THR A 150 -6.33 -18.71 11.96
C THR A 150 -5.97 -18.50 10.49
N ALA A 151 -6.94 -18.62 9.59
CA ALA A 151 -6.73 -18.27 8.18
C ALA A 151 -6.40 -16.79 8.04
N GLU A 152 -7.13 -15.92 8.74
CA GLU A 152 -6.85 -14.49 8.75
C GLU A 152 -5.46 -14.18 9.35
N LEU A 153 -5.00 -14.89 10.40
CA LEU A 153 -3.66 -14.73 10.98
C LEU A 153 -2.56 -14.97 9.94
N LEU A 154 -2.62 -16.11 9.26
CA LEU A 154 -1.63 -16.47 8.25
C LEU A 154 -1.68 -15.50 7.07
N HIS A 155 -2.88 -15.12 6.65
CA HIS A 155 -3.06 -14.12 5.59
C HIS A 155 -2.43 -12.77 5.94
N VAL A 156 -2.72 -12.24 7.13
CA VAL A 156 -2.15 -10.97 7.62
C VAL A 156 -0.63 -11.05 7.76
N ALA A 157 -0.12 -12.17 8.28
CA ALA A 157 1.32 -12.40 8.39
C ALA A 157 2.01 -12.49 7.02
N ALA A 158 1.34 -13.03 5.99
CA ALA A 158 1.86 -13.06 4.62
C ALA A 158 1.85 -11.67 3.98
N LEU A 159 0.77 -10.89 4.18
CA LEU A 159 0.66 -9.51 3.71
C LEU A 159 1.64 -8.55 4.38
N ALA A 160 2.21 -8.91 5.55
CA ALA A 160 3.26 -8.14 6.20
C ALA A 160 4.55 -8.08 5.37
N GLY A 161 4.70 -8.96 4.38
CA GLY A 161 5.83 -8.96 3.47
C GLY A 161 7.15 -9.43 4.09
N ASP A 162 7.13 -9.92 5.33
CA ASP A 162 8.32 -10.37 6.06
C ASP A 162 8.24 -11.88 6.34
N ALA A 163 9.27 -12.62 5.89
CA ALA A 163 9.32 -14.07 6.03
C ALA A 163 9.45 -14.53 7.50
N THR A 164 10.10 -13.73 8.36
CA THR A 164 10.22 -14.00 9.79
C THR A 164 8.89 -13.82 10.51
N VAL A 165 8.09 -12.82 10.13
CA VAL A 165 6.72 -12.65 10.67
C VAL A 165 5.86 -13.85 10.35
N TYR A 166 5.85 -14.28 9.08
CA TYR A 166 5.09 -15.44 8.65
C TYR A 166 5.58 -16.74 9.31
N GLN A 167 6.90 -16.92 9.47
CA GLN A 167 7.48 -18.04 10.20
C GLN A 167 6.99 -18.09 11.66
N ARG A 168 7.05 -16.96 12.38
CA ARG A 168 6.58 -16.89 13.77
C ARG A 168 5.09 -17.20 13.90
N ALA A 169 4.28 -16.78 12.92
CA ALA A 169 2.86 -17.11 12.87
C ALA A 169 2.64 -18.62 12.74
N ILE A 170 3.39 -19.31 11.85
CA ILE A 170 3.36 -20.77 11.72
C ILE A 170 3.78 -21.46 13.02
N GLU A 171 4.89 -21.04 13.63
CA GLU A 171 5.38 -21.62 14.88
C GLU A 171 4.35 -21.51 16.00
N THR A 172 3.73 -20.34 16.14
CA THR A 172 2.66 -20.08 17.12
C THR A 172 1.44 -20.96 16.83
N LEU A 173 1.03 -21.04 15.56
CA LEU A 173 -0.08 -21.88 15.12
C LEU A 173 0.13 -23.36 15.46
N LEU A 174 1.31 -23.90 15.12
CA LEU A 174 1.64 -25.30 15.39
C LEU A 174 1.73 -25.59 16.89
N LEU A 175 2.22 -24.64 17.70
CA LEU A 175 2.19 -24.75 19.15
C LEU A 175 0.75 -24.92 19.66
N TYR A 176 -0.15 -24.04 19.25
CA TYR A 176 -1.55 -24.04 19.68
C TYR A 176 -2.32 -25.27 19.19
N TRP A 177 -2.02 -25.74 17.98
CA TRP A 177 -2.60 -26.97 17.46
C TRP A 177 -2.15 -28.20 18.28
N ARG A 178 -0.85 -28.32 18.61
CA ARG A 178 -0.33 -29.41 19.46
C ARG A 178 -0.93 -29.39 20.86
N GLU A 179 -1.21 -28.21 21.40
CA GLU A 179 -1.89 -28.02 22.68
C GLU A 179 -3.42 -28.29 22.60
N GLN A 180 -3.93 -28.74 21.44
CA GLN A 180 -5.36 -28.98 21.19
C GLN A 180 -6.24 -27.74 21.40
N ARG A 181 -5.68 -26.54 21.28
CA ARG A 181 -6.41 -25.26 21.38
C ARG A 181 -7.13 -24.87 20.08
N LEU A 182 -6.99 -25.69 19.04
CA LEU A 182 -7.64 -25.55 17.74
C LEU A 182 -8.39 -26.85 17.38
N PRO A 183 -9.44 -27.22 18.13
CA PRO A 183 -10.09 -28.52 17.99
C PRO A 183 -10.78 -28.72 16.64
N ASP A 184 -11.18 -27.62 15.99
CA ASP A 184 -11.95 -27.64 14.73
C ASP A 184 -11.07 -27.67 13.47
N MET A 185 -9.74 -27.78 13.60
CA MET A 185 -8.80 -27.77 12.48
C MET A 185 -8.08 -29.10 12.32
N SER A 186 -8.24 -29.71 11.14
CA SER A 186 -7.49 -30.90 10.78
C SER A 186 -6.05 -30.57 10.39
N ALA A 187 -5.15 -31.54 10.55
CA ALA A 187 -3.75 -31.37 10.18
C ALA A 187 -3.55 -31.15 8.67
N ALA A 188 -4.40 -31.79 7.85
CA ALA A 188 -4.43 -31.59 6.40
C ALA A 188 -4.85 -30.16 6.03
N GLU A 189 -5.87 -29.63 6.70
CA GLU A 189 -6.33 -28.26 6.50
C GLU A 189 -5.25 -27.23 6.89
N LEU A 190 -4.60 -27.41 8.03
CA LEU A 190 -3.50 -26.53 8.45
C LEU A 190 -2.35 -26.54 7.45
N THR A 191 -1.98 -27.71 6.94
CA THR A 191 -0.93 -27.83 5.90
C THR A 191 -1.33 -27.05 4.65
N GLN A 192 -2.56 -27.26 4.15
CA GLN A 192 -3.06 -26.56 2.97
C GLN A 192 -3.07 -25.04 3.17
N LEU A 193 -3.52 -24.59 4.33
CA LEU A 193 -3.60 -23.17 4.66
C LEU A 193 -2.20 -22.52 4.67
N ILE A 194 -1.24 -23.11 5.40
CA ILE A 194 0.15 -22.65 5.46
C ILE A 194 0.78 -22.55 4.06
N GLU A 195 0.53 -23.54 3.20
CA GLU A 195 1.10 -23.58 1.85
C GLU A 195 0.43 -22.57 0.91
N SER A 196 -0.88 -22.37 1.04
CA SER A 196 -1.63 -21.41 0.21
C SER A 196 -1.22 -19.97 0.50
N GLU A 197 -1.16 -19.58 1.78
CA GLU A 197 -0.82 -18.21 2.19
C GLU A 197 0.67 -17.91 1.97
N TYR A 198 1.55 -18.92 1.96
CA TYR A 198 2.96 -18.74 1.60
C TYR A 198 3.15 -18.12 0.20
N TRP A 199 2.24 -18.37 -0.75
CA TRP A 199 2.34 -17.79 -2.10
C TRP A 199 1.98 -16.31 -2.16
N LEU A 200 1.31 -15.78 -1.13
CA LEU A 200 1.02 -14.34 -1.03
C LEU A 200 2.22 -13.52 -0.58
N LEU A 201 3.24 -14.17 0.02
CA LEU A 201 4.47 -13.47 0.38
C LEU A 201 5.13 -12.87 -0.87
N PRO A 202 5.61 -11.62 -0.79
CA PRO A 202 6.26 -10.97 -1.92
C PRO A 202 7.53 -11.74 -2.31
N SER A 203 7.88 -11.68 -3.61
CA SER A 203 8.97 -12.49 -4.17
C SER A 203 10.29 -12.29 -3.41
N HIS A 204 10.60 -11.06 -3.02
CA HIS A 204 11.85 -10.73 -2.31
C HIS A 204 11.91 -11.41 -0.92
N ALA A 205 10.79 -11.50 -0.20
CA ALA A 205 10.72 -12.19 1.09
C ALA A 205 10.94 -13.70 0.92
N ARG A 206 10.33 -14.31 -0.10
CA ARG A 206 10.47 -15.75 -0.41
C ARG A 206 11.87 -16.15 -0.89
N SER A 207 12.59 -15.25 -1.56
CA SER A 207 13.96 -15.48 -2.03
C SER A 207 15.04 -15.04 -1.04
N SER A 208 14.67 -14.41 0.07
CA SER A 208 15.62 -13.98 1.10
C SER A 208 16.20 -15.16 1.90
N GLY A 209 17.25 -14.90 2.69
CA GLY A 209 17.77 -15.87 3.66
C GLY A 209 16.73 -16.33 4.69
N ALA A 210 15.89 -15.41 5.17
CA ALA A 210 14.76 -15.74 6.03
C ALA A 210 13.71 -16.60 5.29
N GLY A 211 13.48 -16.34 3.99
CA GLY A 211 12.63 -17.16 3.13
C GLY A 211 13.12 -18.61 3.00
N PHE A 212 14.44 -18.84 2.99
CA PHE A 212 14.99 -20.20 3.02
C PHE A 212 14.70 -20.92 4.35
N LEU A 213 14.85 -20.24 5.48
CA LEU A 213 14.51 -20.79 6.80
C LEU A 213 13.01 -21.10 6.88
N LEU A 214 12.17 -20.19 6.40
CA LEU A 214 10.73 -20.40 6.32
C LEU A 214 10.35 -21.64 5.51
N LYS A 215 10.98 -21.88 4.35
CA LYS A 215 10.73 -23.10 3.56
C LYS A 215 11.08 -24.38 4.35
N ARG A 216 12.17 -24.35 5.12
CA ARG A 216 12.55 -25.46 6.00
C ARG A 216 11.51 -25.66 7.09
N GLU A 217 10.98 -24.58 7.65
CA GLU A 217 9.95 -24.62 8.67
C GLU A 217 8.63 -25.19 8.12
N ILE A 218 8.18 -24.76 6.93
CA ILE A 218 7.00 -25.34 6.27
C ILE A 218 7.19 -26.85 6.03
N ALA A 219 8.38 -27.28 5.59
CA ALA A 219 8.69 -28.70 5.42
C ALA A 219 8.76 -29.48 6.76
N SER A 220 9.13 -28.81 7.85
CA SER A 220 9.06 -29.35 9.22
C SER A 220 7.60 -29.50 9.68
N ALA A 221 6.80 -28.45 9.51
CA ALA A 221 5.38 -28.40 9.82
C ALA A 221 4.62 -29.53 9.12
N ARG A 222 4.85 -29.72 7.81
CA ARG A 222 4.22 -30.79 7.04
C ARG A 222 4.49 -32.18 7.63
N ARG A 223 5.72 -32.44 8.09
CA ARG A 223 6.08 -33.73 8.71
C ARG A 223 5.42 -33.91 10.07
N GLN A 224 5.29 -32.85 10.85
CA GLN A 224 4.62 -32.89 12.15
C GLN A 224 3.11 -33.12 12.01
N LEU A 225 2.48 -32.50 11.01
CA LEU A 225 1.04 -32.60 10.76
C LEU A 225 0.62 -33.91 10.08
N GLN A 226 1.56 -34.75 9.63
CA GLN A 226 1.28 -36.05 9.04
C GLN A 226 1.34 -37.22 10.03
N GLN A 227 1.81 -36.97 11.27
CA GLN A 227 1.91 -37.96 12.35
C GLN A 227 0.67 -37.96 13.22
#